data_AF-A0AAW8KET9-F1
#
_entry.id   AF-A0AAW8KET9-F1
#
_cell.length_a   1.000
_cell.length_b   1.000
_cell.length_c   1.000
_cell.angle_alpha   90.00
_cell.angle_beta   90.00
_cell.angle_gamma   90.00
#
_symmetry.space_group_name_H-M   'P 1'
#
loop_
_entity.id
_entity.type
_entity.pdbx_description
1 polymer ?
#
loop_
_entity_poly.entity_id
_entity_poly.type
_entity_poly.pdbx_seq_one_letter_code
_entity_poly.pdbx_strand_id
1 'polypeptide(L)' 'DPYSFTDQEAEIMERLSKAFMGCEKLQRHMKFLLAKGSLYKVYNNNLLYHGCVPLNEDGTLKSVEIYGKKYRGRA' A
#
# COMPACT_ATOMS: atom_id res chain seq x y z
N ASP A 1 -3.38 -24.53 -8.52
CA ASP A 1 -4.02 -23.27 -8.10
C ASP A 1 -3.43 -22.17 -8.99
N PRO A 2 -4.24 -21.40 -9.74
CA PRO A 2 -3.72 -20.38 -10.65
C PRO A 2 -2.98 -19.23 -9.93
N TYR A 3 -3.07 -19.14 -8.60
CA TYR A 3 -2.36 -18.16 -7.78
C TYR A 3 -1.14 -18.73 -7.06
N SER A 4 -0.92 -20.05 -7.13
CA SER A 4 0.26 -20.67 -6.53
C SER A 4 1.45 -20.57 -7.46
N PHE A 5 2.57 -20.04 -6.96
CA PHE A 5 3.82 -20.00 -7.70
C PHE A 5 4.38 -21.40 -7.95
N THR A 6 5.02 -21.57 -9.10
CA THR A 6 6.00 -22.63 -9.32
C THR A 6 7.28 -22.34 -8.52
N ASP A 7 8.12 -23.36 -8.30
CA ASP A 7 9.38 -23.19 -7.55
C ASP A 7 10.29 -22.10 -8.16
N GLN A 8 10.31 -22.02 -9.49
CA GLN A 8 11.09 -21.03 -10.23
C GLN A 8 10.54 -19.61 -10.05
N GLU A 9 9.22 -19.44 -10.11
CA GLU A 9 8.57 -18.16 -9.86
C GLU A 9 8.79 -17.71 -8.41
N ALA A 10 8.71 -18.63 -7.45
CA ALA A 10 9.00 -18.35 -6.05
C ALA A 10 10.44 -17.87 -5.85
N GLU A 11 11.41 -18.53 -6.48
CA GLU A 11 12.83 -18.14 -6.42
C GLU A 11 13.04 -16.72 -7.00
N ILE A 12 12.43 -16.43 -8.15
CA ILE A 12 12.51 -15.11 -8.78
C ILE A 12 11.92 -14.03 -7.86
N MET A 13 10.74 -14.31 -7.28
CA MET A 13 10.08 -13.39 -6.35
C MET A 13 10.93 -13.15 -5.09
N GLU A 14 11.58 -14.19 -4.56
CA GLU A 14 12.49 -14.05 -3.43
C GLU A 14 13.71 -13.18 -3.77
N ARG A 15 14.34 -13.41 -4.92
CA ARG A 15 15.48 -12.61 -5.38
C ARG A 15 15.12 -11.15 -5.59
N LEU A 16 13.97 -10.88 -6.22
CA LEU A 16 13.45 -9.53 -6.38
C LEU A 16 13.21 -8.88 -5.02
N SER A 17 12.50 -9.55 -4.12
CA SER A 17 12.25 -9.05 -2.76
C SER A 17 13.54 -8.66 -2.04
N LYS A 18 14.56 -9.54 -2.07
CA LYS A 18 15.88 -9.26 -1.49
C LYS A 18 16.55 -8.04 -2.12
N ALA A 19 16.49 -7.89 -3.44
CA ALA A 19 17.06 -6.74 -4.13
C ALA A 19 16.38 -5.41 -3.72
N PHE A 20 15.05 -5.41 -3.58
CA PHE A 20 14.30 -4.25 -3.12
C PHE A 20 14.60 -3.91 -1.64
N MET A 21 14.65 -4.93 -0.78
CA MET A 21 14.98 -4.75 0.63
C MET A 21 16.40 -4.22 0.84
N GLY A 22 17.37 -4.72 0.06
CA GLY A 22 18.78 -4.29 0.11
C GLY A 22 19.09 -2.98 -0.61
N CYS A 23 18.16 -2.42 -1.39
CA CYS A 23 18.39 -1.20 -2.16
C CYS A 23 18.43 0.04 -1.24
N GLU A 24 19.64 0.48 -0.87
CA GLU A 24 19.84 1.63 0.03
C GLU A 24 19.12 2.90 -0.46
N LYS A 25 19.17 3.18 -1.77
CA LYS A 25 18.52 4.36 -2.36
C LYS A 25 17.00 4.33 -2.15
N LEU A 26 16.38 3.16 -2.38
CA LEU A 26 14.95 2.98 -2.16
C LEU A 26 14.60 3.10 -0.67
N GLN A 27 15.39 2.47 0.20
CA GLN A 27 15.22 2.56 1.65
C GLN A 27 15.28 4.02 2.13
N ARG A 28 16.22 4.82 1.61
CA ARG A 28 16.32 6.25 1.91
C ARG A 28 15.08 7.02 1.46
N HIS A 29 14.58 6.75 0.26
CA HIS A 29 13.36 7.40 -0.24
C HIS A 29 12.14 7.00 0.58
N MET A 30 11.97 5.72 0.91
CA MET A 30 10.86 5.24 1.74
C MET A 30 10.90 5.85 3.15
N LYS A 31 12.08 5.93 3.79
CA LYS A 31 12.25 6.62 5.07
C LYS A 31 11.82 8.08 5.00
N PHE A 32 12.19 8.78 3.93
CA PHE A 32 11.76 10.16 3.71
C PHE A 32 10.23 10.27 3.57
N LEU A 33 9.59 9.41 2.76
CA LEU A 33 8.15 9.42 2.58
C LEU A 33 7.39 9.07 3.88
N LEU A 34 7.93 8.16 4.70
CA LEU A 34 7.36 7.85 6.02
C LEU A 34 7.48 9.03 6.98
N ALA A 35 8.62 9.73 6.97
CA ALA A 35 8.87 10.85 7.88
C ALA A 35 8.19 12.16 7.46
N LYS A 36 8.05 12.42 6.16
CA LYS A 36 7.64 13.72 5.60
C LYS A 36 6.58 13.63 4.50
N GLY A 37 6.34 12.46 3.92
CA GLY A 37 5.41 12.26 2.80
C GLY A 37 3.95 12.09 3.21
N SER A 38 3.60 12.22 4.49
CA SER A 38 2.23 12.00 4.99
C SER A 38 1.65 10.63 4.61
N LEU A 39 2.51 9.61 4.44
CA LEU A 39 2.08 8.23 4.15
C LEU A 39 1.19 7.64 5.24
N TYR A 40 1.34 8.13 6.47
CA TYR A 40 0.43 7.85 7.55
C TYR A 40 0.27 9.06 8.47
N LYS A 41 -0.83 9.10 9.22
CA LYS A 41 -1.12 10.10 10.24
C LYS A 41 -1.54 9.42 11.54
N VAL A 42 -0.82 9.66 12.63
CA VAL A 42 -1.23 9.23 13.96
C VAL A 42 -2.19 10.27 14.53
N TYR A 43 -3.42 9.87 14.88
CA TYR A 43 -4.44 10.77 15.43
C TYR A 43 -5.42 10.02 16.32
N ASN A 44 -5.66 10.53 17.54
CA ASN A 44 -6.55 9.91 18.54
C ASN A 44 -6.26 8.41 18.76
N ASN A 45 -4.99 8.06 18.95
CA ASN A 45 -4.51 6.66 19.05
C ASN A 45 -4.81 5.77 17.82
N ASN A 46 -5.17 6.36 16.68
CA ASN A 46 -5.33 5.64 15.42
C ASN A 46 -4.15 5.92 14.49
N LEU A 47 -3.72 4.90 13.76
CA LEU A 47 -2.75 5.01 12.67
C LEU A 47 -3.51 5.04 11.34
N LEU A 48 -3.60 6.22 10.73
CA LEU A 48 -4.31 6.44 9.47
C LEU A 48 -3.31 6.30 8.32
N TYR A 49 -3.31 5.17 7.62
CA TYR A 49 -2.51 5.03 6.40
C TYR A 49 -3.16 5.81 5.25
N HIS A 50 -2.33 6.42 4.40
CA HIS A 50 -2.74 6.90 3.10
C HIS A 50 -2.95 5.69 2.17
N GLY A 51 -4.04 4.95 2.40
CA GLY A 51 -4.48 3.92 1.47
C GLY A 51 -4.82 4.57 0.14
N CYS A 52 -4.52 3.90 -0.97
CA CYS A 52 -5.00 4.31 -2.29
C CYS A 52 -6.47 4.68 -2.17
N VAL A 53 -6.82 5.87 -2.67
CA VAL A 53 -8.20 6.32 -2.68
C VAL A 53 -9.02 5.25 -3.41
N PRO A 54 -10.02 4.61 -2.78
CA PRO A 54 -10.78 3.56 -3.43
C PRO A 54 -11.42 4.13 -4.68
N LEU A 55 -11.19 3.50 -5.83
CA LEU A 55 -11.80 3.86 -7.10
C LEU A 55 -12.68 2.70 -7.61
N ASN A 56 -13.71 3.05 -8.35
CA ASN A 56 -14.45 2.13 -9.21
C ASN A 56 -13.64 1.88 -10.50
N GLU A 57 -14.07 0.92 -11.32
CA GLU A 57 -13.43 0.63 -12.61
C GLU A 57 -13.44 1.82 -13.58
N ASP A 58 -14.45 2.69 -13.47
CA ASP A 58 -14.56 3.94 -14.23
C ASP A 58 -13.69 5.09 -13.70
N GLY A 59 -12.88 4.84 -12.65
CA GLY A 59 -12.01 5.84 -12.02
C GLY A 59 -12.73 6.79 -11.07
N THR A 60 -14.04 6.68 -10.86
CA THR A 60 -14.75 7.49 -9.87
C THR A 60 -14.45 7.01 -8.45
N LEU A 61 -14.50 7.92 -7.47
CA LEU A 61 -14.29 7.59 -6.06
C LEU A 61 -15.28 6.48 -5.63
N LYS A 62 -14.79 5.35 -5.14
CA LYS A 62 -15.60 4.24 -4.64
C LYS A 62 -16.07 4.52 -3.22
N SER A 63 -17.34 4.19 -2.97
CA SER A 63 -17.91 4.19 -1.63
C SER A 63 -17.53 2.88 -0.92
N VAL A 64 -17.04 2.99 0.31
CA VAL A 64 -16.64 1.84 1.15
C VAL A 64 -17.47 1.81 2.42
N GLU A 65 -17.89 0.62 2.84
CA GLU A 65 -18.58 0.44 4.12
C GLU A 65 -17.56 0.08 5.20
N ILE A 66 -17.52 0.88 6.25
CA ILE A 66 -16.64 0.69 7.40
C ILE A 66 -17.51 0.75 8.65
N TYR A 67 -17.54 -0.32 9.44
CA TYR A 67 -18.36 -0.43 10.66
C TYR A 67 -19.84 -0.06 10.44
N GLY A 68 -20.46 -0.54 9.35
CA GLY A 68 -21.88 -0.30 9.05
C GLY A 68 -22.21 1.12 8.56
N LYS A 69 -21.19 1.97 8.33
CA LYS A 69 -21.36 3.30 7.77
C LYS A 69 -20.65 3.41 6.43
N LYS A 70 -21.30 4.03 5.45
CA LYS A 70 -20.71 4.29 4.12
C LYS A 70 -19.86 5.55 4.14
N TYR A 71 -18.65 5.44 3.61
CA TYR A 71 -17.68 6.52 3.46
C TYR A 71 -17.23 6.64 2.00
N ARG A 72 -16.95 7.85 1.56
CA ARG A 72 -16.37 8.15 0.23
C ARG A 72 -15.40 9.30 0.38
N GLY A 73 -14.33 9.31 -0.42
CA GLY A 73 -13.43 10.46 -0.51
C GLY A 73 -14.20 11.74 -0.88
N ARG A 74 -13.71 12.89 -0.41
CA ARG A 74 -14.20 14.20 -0.85
C ARG A 74 -13.28 14.69 -1.96
N ALA A 75 -13.87 15.20 -3.04
CA ALA A 75 -13.15 15.95 -4.07
C ALA A 75 -12.83 17.35 -3.54
#